data_AF-A0A353HTI7-F1
#
_entry.id   AF-A0A353HTI7-F1
#
_cell.length_a   1.000
_cell.length_b   1.000
_cell.length_c   1.000
_cell.angle_alpha   90.00
_cell.angle_beta   90.00
_cell.angle_gamma   90.00
#
_symmetry.space_group_name_H-M   'P 1'
#
loop_
_entity.id
_entity.type
_entity.pdbx_description
1 polymer ?
#
loop_
_entity_poly.entity_id
_entity_poly.type
_entity_poly.pdbx_seq_one_letter_code
_entity_poly.pdbx_strand_id
1 'polypeptide(L)'
;MALEHPELHLSPATQLQLVHRIQGLSTQTFMTTHSPTVAALADPTEVLVRQNQDGLLSVSPFLAAPLAGDAPNWKRKFYQQNRAEVLSAMMHPALLIPEGKADYHLLRTILRPLLLTEGWVADMDRPFGLEVGILPTEDAKVVETYQILYPVHPRACCLVDGDQDGLRYIAGLQALPSPPPSVIRWNDGAMVEDAVGWILSADEAGCVPLLADIGGNVPASVADVVARLKVRKMDIVANEMVADAIVNIPACRNRAVELFNAIACACADIETGRFVRDAGGTWVFRP
;
A
#
# COMPACT_ATOMS: atom_id res chain seq x y z
N MET A 1 -11.00 10.54 31.29
CA MET A 1 -11.22 9.09 31.24
C MET A 1 -10.07 8.43 30.51
N ALA A 2 -9.64 7.23 30.90
CA ALA A 2 -8.60 6.48 30.21
C ALA A 2 -9.14 5.09 29.84
N LEU A 3 -8.93 4.65 28.61
CA LEU A 3 -9.39 3.36 28.09
C LEU A 3 -8.23 2.62 27.44
N GLU A 4 -8.19 1.32 27.71
CA GLU A 4 -7.24 0.40 27.09
C GLU A 4 -8.01 -0.54 26.17
N HIS A 5 -7.66 -0.53 24.89
CA HIS A 5 -8.24 -1.37 23.83
C HIS A 5 -9.77 -1.45 23.89
N PRO A 6 -10.48 -0.32 23.79
CA PRO A 6 -11.94 -0.27 23.85
C PRO A 6 -12.63 -1.11 22.77
N GLU A 7 -11.90 -1.51 21.73
CA GLU A 7 -12.36 -2.40 20.67
C GLU A 7 -12.52 -3.88 21.09
N LEU A 8 -11.90 -4.30 22.19
CA LEU A 8 -11.76 -5.71 22.53
C LEU A 8 -13.15 -6.36 22.72
N HIS A 9 -13.41 -7.45 22.01
CA HIS A 9 -14.66 -8.21 22.04
C HIS A 9 -15.93 -7.46 21.57
N LEU A 10 -15.79 -6.28 20.95
CA LEU A 10 -16.93 -5.53 20.43
C LEU A 10 -17.02 -5.61 18.90
N SER A 11 -18.25 -5.63 18.38
CA SER A 11 -18.48 -5.45 16.94
C SER A 11 -18.08 -4.03 16.49
N PRO A 12 -17.63 -3.81 15.24
CA PRO A 12 -17.18 -2.48 14.78
C PRO A 12 -18.20 -1.36 15.02
N ALA A 13 -19.49 -1.61 14.79
CA ALA A 13 -20.54 -0.62 15.05
C ALA A 13 -20.66 -0.25 16.54
N THR A 14 -20.50 -1.24 17.42
CA THR A 14 -20.49 -1.04 18.88
C THR A 14 -19.25 -0.27 19.33
N GLN A 15 -18.08 -0.54 18.73
CA GLN A 15 -16.85 0.20 19.00
C GLN A 15 -17.05 1.70 18.75
N LEU A 16 -17.55 2.05 17.55
CA LEU A 16 -17.82 3.44 17.16
C LEU A 16 -18.75 4.14 18.14
N GLN A 17 -19.88 3.51 18.47
CA GLN A 17 -20.87 4.10 19.38
C GLN A 17 -20.32 4.28 20.80
N LEU A 18 -19.56 3.31 21.30
CA LEU A 18 -18.96 3.36 22.62
C LEU A 18 -17.96 4.53 22.70
N VAL A 19 -17.04 4.61 21.75
CA VAL A 19 -16.02 5.68 21.72
C VAL A 19 -16.65 7.06 21.63
N HIS A 20 -17.64 7.26 20.74
CA HIS A 20 -18.32 8.55 20.64
C HIS A 20 -19.08 8.95 21.90
N ARG A 21 -19.78 8.00 22.55
CA ARG A 21 -20.46 8.30 23.83
C ARG A 21 -19.47 8.67 24.92
N ILE A 22 -18.37 7.93 25.00
CA ILE A 22 -17.27 8.15 25.93
C ILE A 22 -16.69 9.56 25.76
N GLN A 23 -16.40 9.95 24.52
CA GLN A 23 -15.88 11.27 24.19
C GLN A 23 -16.91 12.37 24.51
N GLY A 24 -18.20 12.14 24.24
CA GLY A 24 -19.27 13.10 24.52
C GLY A 24 -19.58 13.26 26.02
N LEU A 25 -19.33 12.25 26.85
CA LEU A 25 -19.57 12.28 28.29
C LEU A 25 -18.34 12.69 29.11
N SER A 26 -17.17 12.80 28.48
CA SER A 26 -15.91 13.10 29.15
C SER A 26 -15.33 14.42 28.68
N THR A 27 -14.77 15.21 29.60
CA THR A 27 -14.03 16.43 29.24
C THR A 27 -12.70 16.12 28.53
N GLN A 28 -12.10 14.97 28.84
CA GLN A 28 -10.85 14.50 28.23
C GLN A 28 -10.83 12.97 28.21
N THR A 29 -10.32 12.39 27.12
CA THR A 29 -10.20 10.94 26.96
C THR A 29 -8.79 10.57 26.48
N PHE A 30 -8.17 9.58 27.12
CA PHE A 30 -6.93 8.94 26.67
C PHE A 30 -7.25 7.51 26.26
N MET A 31 -6.80 7.07 25.09
CA MET A 31 -7.16 5.76 24.54
C MET A 31 -5.94 5.10 23.93
N THR A 32 -5.65 3.87 24.34
CA THR A 32 -4.75 2.99 23.60
C THR A 32 -5.59 2.05 22.73
N THR A 33 -5.15 1.79 21.51
CA THR A 33 -5.89 0.96 20.57
C THR A 33 -4.93 0.34 19.55
N HIS A 34 -5.24 -0.87 19.11
CA HIS A 34 -4.66 -1.46 17.91
C HIS A 34 -5.65 -1.42 16.73
N SER A 35 -6.87 -0.92 16.94
CA SER A 35 -7.87 -0.75 15.89
C SER A 35 -7.64 0.54 15.12
N PRO A 36 -7.32 0.47 13.81
CA PRO A 36 -7.21 1.66 12.97
C PRO A 36 -8.53 2.44 12.90
N THR A 37 -9.67 1.73 12.98
CA THR A 37 -11.00 2.35 12.98
C THR A 37 -11.23 3.19 14.24
N VAL A 38 -10.80 2.72 15.42
CA VAL A 38 -10.90 3.50 16.66
C VAL A 38 -9.93 4.68 16.63
N ALA A 39 -8.68 4.47 16.22
CA ALA A 39 -7.69 5.54 16.10
C ALA A 39 -8.16 6.63 15.12
N ALA A 40 -8.84 6.24 14.04
CA ALA A 40 -9.43 7.13 13.05
C ALA A 40 -10.68 7.88 13.54
N LEU A 41 -11.07 7.83 14.82
CA LEU A 41 -12.17 8.65 15.36
C LEU A 41 -11.68 9.95 15.99
N ALA A 42 -10.46 9.98 16.51
CA ALA A 42 -9.85 11.18 17.07
C ALA A 42 -9.49 12.19 15.97
N ASP A 43 -9.29 13.46 16.31
CA ASP A 43 -8.68 14.40 15.36
C ASP A 43 -7.26 13.91 14.99
N PRO A 44 -6.78 14.05 13.74
CA PRO A 44 -5.45 13.57 13.37
C PRO A 44 -4.32 14.17 14.23
N THR A 45 -4.53 15.36 14.78
CA THR A 45 -3.56 16.03 15.68
C THR A 45 -3.53 15.46 17.10
N GLU A 46 -4.54 14.68 17.46
CA GLU A 46 -4.66 14.02 18.77
C GLU A 46 -4.18 12.57 18.73
N VAL A 47 -3.89 12.02 17.54
CA VAL A 47 -3.39 10.65 17.38
C VAL A 47 -1.88 10.61 17.60
N LEU A 48 -1.45 9.79 18.56
CA LEU A 48 -0.04 9.50 18.81
C LEU A 48 0.30 8.09 18.34
N VAL A 49 1.35 7.97 17.54
CA VAL A 49 1.84 6.71 17.00
C VAL A 49 3.01 6.27 17.86
N ARG A 50 2.83 5.14 18.53
CA ARG A 50 3.86 4.53 19.36
C ARG A 50 4.60 3.49 18.55
N GLN A 51 5.93 3.55 18.59
CA GLN A 51 6.78 2.54 17.98
C GLN A 51 7.76 1.94 19.00
N ASN A 52 8.15 0.70 18.76
CA ASN A 52 9.25 0.04 19.44
C ASN A 52 10.26 -0.37 18.37
N GLN A 53 11.42 0.27 18.37
CA GLN A 53 12.51 -0.05 17.45
C GLN A 53 13.68 -0.55 18.29
N ASP A 54 14.00 -1.84 18.15
CA ASP A 54 15.10 -2.51 18.86
C ASP A 54 15.09 -2.28 20.39
N GLY A 55 13.90 -2.24 20.98
CA GLY A 55 13.71 -2.01 22.42
C GLY A 55 13.60 -0.53 22.82
N LEU A 56 13.82 0.40 21.90
CA LEU A 56 13.65 1.83 22.13
C LEU A 56 12.21 2.24 21.79
N LEU A 57 11.48 2.73 22.80
CA LEU A 57 10.14 3.27 22.63
C LEU A 57 10.20 4.71 22.16
N SER A 58 9.52 5.01 21.05
CA SER A 58 9.32 6.36 20.55
C SER A 58 7.82 6.64 20.38
N VAL A 59 7.47 7.92 20.45
CA VAL A 59 6.12 8.40 20.21
C VAL A 59 6.21 9.61 19.28
N SER A 60 5.50 9.54 18.17
CA SER A 60 5.41 10.62 17.19
C SER A 60 3.94 11.01 16.98
N PRO A 61 3.59 12.31 16.90
CA PRO A 61 2.25 12.70 16.51
C PRO A 61 1.97 12.26 15.07
N PHE A 62 0.78 11.75 14.81
CA PHE A 62 0.36 11.39 13.45
C PHE A 62 0.32 12.65 12.56
N LEU A 63 -0.29 13.73 13.05
CA LEU A 63 -0.23 15.05 12.45
C LEU A 63 0.21 16.07 13.52
N ALA A 64 1.33 16.74 13.31
CA ALA A 64 1.90 17.63 14.34
C ALA A 64 1.08 18.91 14.61
N ALA A 65 0.38 19.43 13.60
CA ALA A 65 -0.43 20.64 13.72
C ALA A 65 -1.62 20.58 12.75
N PRO A 66 -2.74 21.27 13.06
CA PRO A 66 -3.90 21.30 12.19
C PRO A 66 -3.54 21.73 10.76
N LEU A 67 -4.18 21.11 9.77
CA LEU A 67 -3.97 21.47 8.38
C LEU A 67 -4.47 22.90 8.13
N ALA A 68 -3.59 23.74 7.58
CA ALA A 68 -3.95 25.10 7.18
C ALA A 68 -5.04 25.13 6.10
N GLY A 69 -5.72 26.27 5.96
CA GLY A 69 -6.79 26.49 4.98
C GLY A 69 -6.32 26.35 3.52
N ASP A 70 -5.02 26.48 3.27
CA ASP A 70 -4.36 26.34 1.97
C ASP A 70 -3.59 25.02 1.81
N ALA A 71 -3.68 24.10 2.78
CA ALA A 71 -3.03 22.79 2.69
C ALA A 71 -3.37 22.08 1.36
N PRO A 72 -2.43 21.41 0.69
CA PRO A 72 -2.72 20.72 -0.56
C PRO A 72 -3.80 19.64 -0.42
N ASN A 73 -4.57 19.42 -1.49
CA ASN A 73 -5.68 18.47 -1.49
C ASN A 73 -5.24 17.03 -1.14
N TRP A 74 -4.12 16.56 -1.72
CA TRP A 74 -3.56 15.24 -1.42
C TRP A 74 -3.30 15.06 0.08
N LYS A 75 -2.79 16.10 0.76
CA LYS A 75 -2.48 16.06 2.20
C LYS A 75 -3.75 16.02 3.05
N ARG A 76 -4.81 16.73 2.65
CA ARG A 76 -6.14 16.60 3.28
C ARG A 76 -6.70 15.21 3.11
N LYS A 77 -6.66 14.67 1.89
CA LYS A 77 -7.10 13.29 1.63
C LYS A 77 -6.35 12.30 2.50
N PHE A 78 -5.03 12.43 2.61
CA PHE A 78 -4.19 11.57 3.43
C PHE A 78 -4.58 11.57 4.92
N TYR A 79 -4.67 12.75 5.56
CA TYR A 79 -4.93 12.84 6.99
C TYR A 79 -6.41 12.77 7.40
N GLN A 80 -7.35 13.05 6.48
CA GLN A 80 -8.78 13.15 6.80
C GLN A 80 -9.60 12.08 6.08
N GLN A 81 -9.58 12.03 4.74
CA GLN A 81 -10.44 11.13 3.97
C GLN A 81 -9.99 9.66 4.07
N ASN A 82 -8.71 9.40 3.87
CA ASN A 82 -8.11 8.07 3.85
C ASN A 82 -7.49 7.70 5.21
N ARG A 83 -7.90 8.38 6.27
CA ARG A 83 -7.26 8.29 7.60
C ARG A 83 -7.28 6.86 8.14
N ALA A 84 -8.40 6.14 7.98
CA ALA A 84 -8.51 4.77 8.44
C ALA A 84 -7.57 3.84 7.68
N GLU A 85 -7.46 4.00 6.35
CA GLU A 85 -6.53 3.26 5.50
C GLU A 85 -5.07 3.56 5.84
N VAL A 86 -4.72 4.84 6.04
CA VAL A 86 -3.37 5.25 6.42
C VAL A 86 -2.99 4.67 7.78
N LEU A 87 -3.84 4.83 8.79
CA LEU A 87 -3.60 4.27 10.13
C LEU A 87 -3.54 2.75 10.10
N SER A 88 -4.33 2.10 9.23
CA SER A 88 -4.29 0.65 9.01
C SER A 88 -2.95 0.20 8.42
N ALA A 89 -2.45 0.92 7.40
CA ALA A 89 -1.13 0.65 6.84
C ALA A 89 -0.03 0.83 7.91
N MET A 90 -0.12 1.90 8.72
CA MET A 90 0.83 2.21 9.79
C MET A 90 0.93 1.18 10.92
N MET A 91 -0.01 0.22 11.01
CA MET A 91 0.09 -0.90 11.96
C MET A 91 1.07 -1.98 11.50
N HIS A 92 1.54 -1.93 10.25
CA HIS A 92 2.46 -2.92 9.70
C HIS A 92 3.92 -2.56 10.02
N PRO A 93 4.83 -3.55 10.14
CA PRO A 93 6.25 -3.31 10.38
C PRO A 93 6.97 -2.43 9.33
N ALA A 94 6.55 -2.52 8.07
CA ALA A 94 7.06 -1.71 6.96
C ALA A 94 5.90 -1.07 6.19
N LEU A 95 6.17 0.04 5.51
CA LEU A 95 5.21 0.73 4.65
C LEU A 95 5.67 0.72 3.21
N LEU A 96 4.74 0.53 2.29
CA LEU A 96 4.92 0.73 0.87
C LEU A 96 4.12 1.96 0.43
N ILE A 97 4.83 2.97 -0.09
CA ILE A 97 4.25 4.17 -0.69
C ILE A 97 4.29 3.95 -2.20
N PRO A 98 3.18 3.51 -2.83
CA PRO A 98 3.11 3.43 -4.28
C PRO A 98 3.11 4.84 -4.90
N GLU A 99 3.40 4.93 -6.20
CA GLU A 99 3.54 6.21 -6.88
C GLU A 99 2.26 7.04 -6.80
N GLY A 100 1.12 6.40 -7.09
CA GLY A 100 -0.16 7.07 -7.16
C GLY A 100 -1.35 6.23 -6.72
N LYS A 101 -2.52 6.83 -6.92
CA LYS A 101 -3.80 6.26 -6.50
C LYS A 101 -4.14 4.98 -7.26
N ALA A 102 -3.87 4.96 -8.56
CA ALA A 102 -4.12 3.80 -9.42
C ALA A 102 -3.40 2.56 -8.92
N ASP A 103 -2.10 2.70 -8.67
CA ASP A 103 -1.20 1.67 -8.16
C ASP A 103 -1.68 1.14 -6.81
N TYR A 104 -1.99 2.05 -5.87
CA TYR A 104 -2.57 1.68 -4.58
C TYR A 104 -3.81 0.81 -4.74
N HIS A 105 -4.76 1.24 -5.59
CA HIS A 105 -5.99 0.50 -5.81
C HIS A 105 -5.73 -0.84 -6.48
N LEU A 106 -4.93 -0.89 -7.55
CA LEU A 106 -4.64 -2.11 -8.29
C LEU A 106 -3.96 -3.16 -7.41
N LEU A 107 -2.89 -2.78 -6.71
CA LEU A 107 -2.18 -3.68 -5.79
C LEU A 107 -3.11 -4.20 -4.69
N ARG A 108 -3.91 -3.34 -4.08
CA ARG A 108 -4.85 -3.72 -3.01
C ARG A 108 -5.98 -4.62 -3.52
N THR A 109 -6.49 -4.36 -4.71
CA THR A 109 -7.53 -5.17 -5.35
C THR A 109 -7.04 -6.58 -5.65
N ILE A 110 -5.80 -6.73 -6.12
CA ILE A 110 -5.18 -8.03 -6.37
C ILE A 110 -4.85 -8.76 -5.05
N LEU A 111 -4.28 -8.05 -4.06
CA LEU A 111 -3.86 -8.65 -2.79
C LEU A 111 -5.03 -9.23 -1.97
N ARG A 112 -6.20 -8.58 -1.99
CA ARG A 112 -7.38 -8.99 -1.19
C ARG A 112 -7.81 -10.45 -1.40
N PRO A 113 -8.16 -10.89 -2.62
CA PRO A 113 -8.58 -12.27 -2.85
C PRO A 113 -7.43 -13.27 -2.69
N LEU A 114 -6.19 -12.85 -2.93
CA LEU A 114 -5.01 -13.67 -2.69
C LEU A 114 -4.84 -14.03 -1.20
N LEU A 115 -5.06 -13.07 -0.29
CA LEU A 115 -5.05 -13.32 1.16
C LEU A 115 -6.12 -14.34 1.63
N LEU A 116 -7.18 -14.53 0.85
CA LEU A 116 -8.26 -15.48 1.16
C LEU A 116 -7.98 -16.88 0.61
N THR A 117 -6.92 -17.05 -0.19
CA THR A 117 -6.61 -18.32 -0.82
C THR A 117 -5.75 -19.19 0.10
N GLU A 118 -6.09 -20.47 0.22
CA GLU A 118 -5.27 -21.43 0.97
C GLU A 118 -3.84 -21.48 0.43
N GLY A 119 -2.86 -21.49 1.34
CA GLY A 119 -1.43 -21.55 1.00
C GLY A 119 -0.72 -20.19 0.85
N TRP A 120 -1.44 -19.06 0.76
CA TRP A 120 -0.85 -17.73 0.53
C TRP A 120 0.31 -17.36 1.46
N VAL A 121 0.19 -17.65 2.76
CA VAL A 121 1.22 -17.33 3.77
C VAL A 121 2.29 -18.42 3.88
N ALA A 122 1.94 -19.68 3.60
CA ALA A 122 2.83 -20.82 3.83
C ALA A 122 4.01 -20.86 2.83
N ASP A 123 3.79 -20.33 1.63
CA ASP A 123 4.77 -20.38 0.53
C ASP A 123 5.62 -19.09 0.42
N MET A 124 5.45 -18.14 1.34
CA MET A 124 6.20 -16.87 1.34
C MET A 124 7.30 -16.87 2.39
N ASP A 125 8.50 -16.45 1.98
CA ASP A 125 9.60 -16.14 2.92
C ASP A 125 9.21 -14.97 3.83
N ARG A 126 8.49 -13.98 3.27
CA ARG A 126 7.99 -12.81 3.99
C ARG A 126 6.52 -12.53 3.61
N PRO A 127 5.56 -12.69 4.54
CA PRO A 127 4.15 -12.52 4.23
C PRO A 127 3.78 -11.04 4.04
N PHE A 128 3.71 -10.59 2.79
CA PHE A 128 3.50 -9.18 2.42
C PHE A 128 2.31 -8.52 3.16
N GLY A 129 1.15 -9.18 3.20
CA GLY A 129 -0.05 -8.63 3.86
C GLY A 129 0.00 -8.56 5.39
N LEU A 130 1.03 -9.10 6.02
CA LEU A 130 1.29 -9.00 7.47
C LEU A 130 2.45 -8.05 7.78
N GLU A 131 3.44 -7.99 6.88
CA GLU A 131 4.66 -7.22 7.11
C GLU A 131 4.65 -5.83 6.47
N VAL A 132 3.89 -5.63 5.39
CA VAL A 132 3.94 -4.41 4.57
C VAL A 132 2.54 -3.81 4.43
N GLY A 133 2.37 -2.60 4.97
CA GLY A 133 1.18 -1.79 4.80
C GLY A 133 1.28 -0.93 3.54
N ILE A 134 0.33 -1.06 2.60
CA ILE A 134 0.28 -0.21 1.41
C ILE A 134 -0.45 1.09 1.74
N LEU A 135 0.17 2.24 1.47
CA LEU A 135 -0.42 3.55 1.69
C LEU A 135 -1.21 4.07 0.49
N PRO A 136 -2.32 4.78 0.74
CA PRO A 136 -3.04 5.49 -0.30
C PRO A 136 -2.29 6.78 -0.70
N THR A 137 -1.54 6.72 -1.79
CA THR A 137 -0.88 7.89 -2.40
C THR A 137 -1.84 8.57 -3.39
N GLU A 138 -1.81 9.91 -3.44
CA GLU A 138 -2.62 10.71 -4.37
C GLU A 138 -1.70 11.62 -5.20
N ASP A 139 -2.14 12.01 -6.40
CA ASP A 139 -1.51 13.02 -7.25
C ASP A 139 0.01 12.84 -7.51
N ALA A 140 0.49 11.59 -7.56
CA ALA A 140 1.90 11.23 -7.73
C ALA A 140 2.84 11.83 -6.66
N LYS A 141 2.33 12.02 -5.44
CA LYS A 141 3.04 12.64 -4.30
C LYS A 141 3.84 11.67 -3.46
N VAL A 142 4.56 10.75 -4.09
CA VAL A 142 5.39 9.74 -3.42
C VAL A 142 6.47 10.36 -2.52
N VAL A 143 7.19 11.37 -3.01
CA VAL A 143 8.28 12.04 -2.28
C VAL A 143 7.73 12.79 -1.07
N GLU A 144 6.68 13.58 -1.27
CA GLU A 144 6.07 14.36 -0.20
C GLU A 144 5.40 13.48 0.85
N THR A 145 4.80 12.35 0.43
CA THR A 145 4.20 11.37 1.33
C THR A 145 5.27 10.69 2.19
N TYR A 146 6.43 10.35 1.61
CA TYR A 146 7.56 9.82 2.37
C TYR A 146 8.07 10.83 3.41
N GLN A 147 8.25 12.10 3.03
CA GLN A 147 8.75 13.14 3.93
C GLN A 147 7.86 13.34 5.17
N ILE A 148 6.53 13.31 5.00
CA ILE A 148 5.61 13.47 6.14
C ILE A 148 5.55 12.22 7.04
N LEU A 149 5.87 11.04 6.50
CA LEU A 149 5.76 9.77 7.20
C LEU A 149 7.04 9.33 7.87
N TYR A 150 8.21 9.60 7.29
CA TYR A 150 9.50 9.16 7.82
C TYR A 150 9.69 9.47 9.31
N PRO A 151 9.32 10.66 9.85
CA PRO A 151 9.43 10.95 11.28
C PRO A 151 8.51 10.10 12.18
N VAL A 152 7.45 9.52 11.60
CA VAL A 152 6.44 8.74 12.30
C VAL A 152 6.66 7.25 12.11
N HIS A 153 7.20 6.84 10.96
CA HIS A 153 7.43 5.45 10.58
C HIS A 153 8.65 5.33 9.64
N PRO A 154 9.87 5.13 10.18
CA PRO A 154 11.10 5.20 9.38
C PRO A 154 11.30 4.04 8.41
N ARG A 155 10.59 2.92 8.59
CA ARG A 155 10.58 1.78 7.65
C ARG A 155 9.59 1.99 6.49
N ALA A 156 9.63 3.16 5.86
CA ALA A 156 8.82 3.49 4.71
C ALA A 156 9.61 3.34 3.41
N CYS A 157 9.09 2.54 2.49
CA CYS A 157 9.68 2.26 1.18
C CYS A 157 8.83 2.90 0.09
N CYS A 158 9.46 3.38 -0.97
CA CYS A 158 8.76 3.99 -2.10
C CYS A 158 8.77 3.03 -3.29
N LEU A 159 7.65 2.88 -3.98
CA LEU A 159 7.52 2.14 -5.23
C LEU A 159 7.15 3.11 -6.33
N VAL A 160 7.96 3.15 -7.39
CA VAL A 160 7.79 4.09 -8.51
C VAL A 160 7.88 3.38 -9.86
N ASP A 161 7.34 4.01 -10.88
CA ASP A 161 7.39 3.53 -12.25
C ASP A 161 8.83 3.49 -12.79
N GLY A 162 9.04 2.68 -13.82
CA GLY A 162 10.32 2.57 -14.54
C GLY A 162 10.52 3.65 -15.60
N ASP A 163 9.60 4.61 -15.70
CA ASP A 163 9.63 5.68 -16.70
C ASP A 163 10.45 6.91 -16.25
N GLN A 164 10.41 7.98 -17.05
CA GLN A 164 11.18 9.20 -16.76
C GLN A 164 10.72 9.91 -15.48
N ASP A 165 9.43 9.84 -15.15
CA ASP A 165 8.90 10.45 -13.93
C ASP A 165 9.30 9.63 -12.71
N GLY A 166 9.27 8.30 -12.80
CA GLY A 166 9.83 7.40 -11.79
C GLY A 166 11.30 7.69 -11.48
N LEU A 167 12.14 7.85 -12.52
CA LEU A 167 13.54 8.24 -12.35
C LEU A 167 13.70 9.61 -11.67
N ARG A 168 12.83 10.57 -11.99
CA ARG A 168 12.78 11.89 -11.33
C ARG A 168 12.41 11.77 -9.86
N TYR A 169 11.46 10.90 -9.50
CA TYR A 169 11.12 10.64 -8.10
C TYR A 169 12.27 9.99 -7.33
N ILE A 170 12.98 9.02 -7.92
CA ILE A 170 14.16 8.39 -7.30
C ILE A 170 15.23 9.43 -6.97
N ALA A 171 15.59 10.27 -7.94
CA ALA A 171 16.56 11.34 -7.72
C ALA A 171 16.11 12.30 -6.60
N GLY A 172 14.81 12.64 -6.56
CA GLY A 172 14.23 13.44 -5.49
C GLY A 172 14.31 12.80 -4.11
N LEU A 173 14.00 11.50 -4.00
CA LEU A 173 14.08 10.72 -2.77
C LEU A 173 15.52 10.60 -2.25
N GLN A 174 16.47 10.36 -3.16
CA GLN A 174 17.90 10.25 -2.84
C GLN A 174 18.50 11.58 -2.39
N ALA A 175 17.98 12.70 -2.88
CA ALA A 175 18.42 14.04 -2.50
C ALA A 175 17.87 14.51 -1.14
N LEU A 176 17.00 13.74 -0.48
CA LEU A 176 16.47 14.08 0.83
C LEU A 176 17.54 13.99 1.92
N PRO A 177 17.46 14.81 2.99
CA PRO A 177 18.37 14.71 4.14
C PRO A 177 18.36 13.33 4.80
N SER A 178 17.20 12.66 4.76
CA SER A 178 16.99 11.30 5.24
C SER A 178 16.33 10.48 4.13
N PRO A 179 17.10 9.90 3.22
CA PRO A 179 16.56 9.13 2.11
C PRO A 179 15.87 7.84 2.62
N PRO A 180 14.87 7.32 1.89
CA PRO A 180 14.20 6.07 2.25
C PRO A 180 15.21 4.91 2.32
N PRO A 181 15.04 3.96 3.25
CA PRO A 181 15.90 2.79 3.35
C PRO A 181 15.85 1.91 2.10
N SER A 182 14.72 1.94 1.39
CA SER A 182 14.50 1.17 0.16
C SER A 182 13.65 1.96 -0.82
N VAL A 183 14.13 2.05 -2.07
CA VAL A 183 13.36 2.54 -3.21
C VAL A 183 13.24 1.39 -4.19
N ILE A 184 12.01 1.10 -4.61
CA ILE A 184 11.65 0.01 -5.50
C ILE A 184 11.17 0.64 -6.81
N ARG A 185 11.61 0.09 -7.93
CA ARG A 185 11.26 0.53 -9.27
C ARG A 185 10.81 -0.66 -10.11
N TRP A 186 9.82 -0.45 -10.96
CA TRP A 186 9.56 -1.38 -12.06
C TRP A 186 10.75 -1.40 -13.05
N ASN A 187 10.80 -2.40 -13.93
CA ASN A 187 11.81 -2.46 -14.97
C ASN A 187 11.69 -1.26 -15.92
N ASP A 188 12.73 -0.97 -16.70
CA ASP A 188 12.81 0.25 -17.50
C ASP A 188 11.60 0.46 -18.41
N GLY A 189 10.97 1.62 -18.29
CA GLY A 189 9.75 2.02 -19.01
C GLY A 189 8.46 1.35 -18.54
N ALA A 190 8.50 0.46 -17.55
CA ALA A 190 7.34 -0.27 -17.07
C ALA A 190 6.57 0.47 -15.97
N MET A 191 5.28 0.18 -15.89
CA MET A 191 4.37 0.62 -14.84
C MET A 191 3.82 -0.60 -14.10
N VAL A 192 3.07 -0.39 -13.02
CA VAL A 192 2.42 -1.48 -12.26
C VAL A 192 1.56 -2.39 -13.15
N GLU A 193 0.92 -1.85 -14.20
CA GLU A 193 0.12 -2.63 -15.13
C GLU A 193 0.97 -3.64 -15.93
N ASP A 194 2.24 -3.34 -16.21
CA ASP A 194 3.13 -4.29 -16.88
C ASP A 194 3.52 -5.44 -15.94
N ALA A 195 3.69 -5.17 -14.64
CA ALA A 195 3.89 -6.22 -13.65
C ALA A 195 2.65 -7.13 -13.53
N VAL A 196 1.45 -6.57 -13.66
CA VAL A 196 0.20 -7.35 -13.77
C VAL A 196 0.17 -8.16 -15.08
N GLY A 197 0.61 -7.57 -16.20
CA GLY A 197 0.78 -8.30 -17.45
C GLY A 197 1.74 -9.49 -17.33
N TRP A 198 2.86 -9.29 -16.62
CA TRP A 198 3.79 -10.37 -16.31
C TRP A 198 3.12 -11.48 -15.51
N ILE A 199 2.29 -11.17 -14.50
CA ILE A 199 1.53 -12.18 -13.77
C ILE A 199 0.61 -12.96 -14.72
N LEU A 200 -0.21 -12.27 -15.52
CA LEU A 200 -1.19 -12.88 -16.42
C LEU A 200 -0.54 -13.71 -17.54
N SER A 201 0.67 -13.34 -17.97
CA SER A 201 1.41 -14.09 -18.98
C SER A 201 1.89 -15.48 -18.49
N ALA A 202 1.66 -15.83 -17.21
CA ALA A 202 1.92 -17.18 -16.72
C ALA A 202 1.01 -18.22 -17.40
N ASP A 203 -0.20 -17.81 -17.78
CA ASP A 203 -1.15 -18.63 -18.53
C ASP A 203 -2.10 -17.71 -19.32
N GLU A 204 -1.55 -17.10 -20.37
CA GLU A 204 -2.30 -16.20 -21.25
C GLU A 204 -3.54 -16.87 -21.87
N ALA A 205 -3.42 -18.14 -22.24
CA ALA A 205 -4.51 -18.91 -22.83
C ALA A 205 -5.68 -19.10 -21.86
N GLY A 206 -5.41 -19.25 -20.56
CA GLY A 206 -6.42 -19.28 -19.50
C GLY A 206 -6.97 -17.90 -19.14
N CYS A 207 -6.11 -16.87 -19.10
CA CYS A 207 -6.50 -15.52 -18.66
C CYS A 207 -7.39 -14.78 -19.66
N VAL A 208 -7.03 -14.77 -20.95
CA VAL A 208 -7.71 -13.93 -21.95
C VAL A 208 -9.21 -14.23 -22.05
N PRO A 209 -9.66 -15.51 -22.06
CA PRO A 209 -11.10 -15.82 -22.08
C PRO A 209 -11.85 -15.32 -20.83
N LEU A 210 -11.24 -15.38 -19.64
CA LEU A 210 -11.87 -14.89 -18.40
C LEU A 210 -12.01 -13.37 -18.40
N LEU A 211 -11.19 -12.67 -19.18
CA LEU A 211 -11.19 -11.22 -19.32
C LEU A 211 -11.90 -10.77 -20.59
N ALA A 212 -12.69 -11.63 -21.25
CA ALA A 212 -13.39 -11.30 -22.49
C ALA A 212 -14.29 -10.06 -22.35
N ASP A 213 -14.92 -9.90 -21.19
CA ASP A 213 -15.85 -8.81 -20.90
C ASP A 213 -15.18 -7.61 -20.24
N ILE A 214 -13.84 -7.51 -20.24
CA ILE A 214 -13.11 -6.40 -19.64
C ILE A 214 -13.40 -5.10 -20.42
N GLY A 215 -14.51 -4.47 -20.04
CA GLY A 215 -15.08 -3.22 -20.52
C GLY A 215 -15.30 -3.06 -22.03
N GLY A 216 -15.95 -4.04 -22.65
CA GLY A 216 -16.72 -3.86 -23.89
C GLY A 216 -16.03 -4.22 -25.21
N ASN A 217 -14.72 -4.49 -25.21
CA ASN A 217 -14.00 -5.10 -26.34
C ASN A 217 -13.23 -6.31 -25.80
N VAL A 218 -13.35 -7.45 -26.50
CA VAL A 218 -12.66 -8.69 -26.13
C VAL A 218 -11.16 -8.53 -26.36
N PRO A 219 -10.31 -8.64 -25.32
CA PRO A 219 -8.86 -8.64 -25.49
C PRO A 219 -8.44 -9.87 -26.29
N ALA A 220 -7.47 -9.71 -27.21
CA ALA A 220 -6.90 -10.82 -27.96
C ALA A 220 -5.64 -11.40 -27.28
N SER A 221 -5.03 -10.61 -26.39
CA SER A 221 -3.79 -10.93 -25.69
C SER A 221 -3.72 -10.29 -24.31
N VAL A 222 -2.79 -10.74 -23.48
CA VAL A 222 -2.44 -10.06 -22.21
C VAL A 222 -1.94 -8.63 -22.46
N ALA A 223 -1.25 -8.39 -23.58
CA ALA A 223 -0.81 -7.05 -23.95
C ALA A 223 -1.98 -6.07 -24.15
N ASP A 224 -3.11 -6.54 -24.69
CA ASP A 224 -4.32 -5.73 -24.83
C ASP A 224 -4.93 -5.38 -23.47
N VAL A 225 -4.91 -6.34 -22.54
CA VAL A 225 -5.34 -6.12 -21.14
C VAL A 225 -4.47 -5.04 -20.49
N VAL A 226 -3.14 -5.15 -20.59
CA VAL A 226 -2.20 -4.16 -20.03
C VAL A 226 -2.41 -2.79 -20.65
N ALA A 227 -2.49 -2.70 -21.99
CA ALA A 227 -2.72 -1.45 -22.69
C ALA A 227 -4.03 -0.78 -22.23
N ARG A 228 -5.07 -1.58 -21.98
CA ARG A 228 -6.34 -1.09 -21.46
C ARG A 228 -6.21 -0.56 -20.03
N LEU A 229 -5.56 -1.30 -19.13
CA LEU A 229 -5.36 -0.87 -17.74
C LEU A 229 -4.59 0.46 -17.68
N LYS A 230 -3.55 0.62 -18.53
CA LYS A 230 -2.79 1.88 -18.64
C LYS A 230 -3.64 3.06 -19.11
N VAL A 231 -4.61 2.83 -20.00
CA VAL A 231 -5.54 3.89 -20.45
C VAL A 231 -6.62 4.17 -19.41
N ARG A 232 -7.07 3.14 -18.67
CA ARG A 232 -8.15 3.22 -17.69
C ARG A 232 -7.69 2.84 -16.28
N LYS A 233 -6.71 3.58 -15.76
CA LYS A 233 -6.01 3.32 -14.48
C LYS A 233 -6.89 3.18 -13.21
N MET A 234 -8.18 3.53 -13.29
CA MET A 234 -9.14 3.50 -12.17
C MET A 234 -10.46 2.83 -12.54
N ASP A 235 -10.46 1.96 -13.56
CA ASP A 235 -11.61 1.11 -13.89
C ASP A 235 -11.71 -0.03 -12.85
N ILE A 236 -12.43 0.24 -11.75
CA ILE A 236 -12.52 -0.66 -10.59
C ILE A 236 -13.02 -2.04 -11.01
N VAL A 237 -14.01 -2.09 -11.90
CA VAL A 237 -14.57 -3.36 -12.40
C VAL A 237 -13.51 -4.14 -13.17
N ALA A 238 -12.76 -3.48 -14.06
CA ALA A 238 -11.67 -4.13 -14.78
C ALA A 238 -10.58 -4.66 -13.82
N ASN A 239 -10.21 -3.88 -12.81
CA ASN A 239 -9.22 -4.30 -11.80
C ASN A 239 -9.71 -5.51 -10.99
N GLU A 240 -10.99 -5.57 -10.65
CA GLU A 240 -11.60 -6.72 -9.95
C GLU A 240 -11.64 -7.97 -10.83
N MET A 241 -12.01 -7.84 -12.11
CA MET A 241 -11.96 -8.96 -13.06
C MET A 241 -10.53 -9.51 -13.22
N VAL A 242 -9.54 -8.63 -13.28
CA VAL A 242 -8.12 -9.03 -13.35
C VAL A 242 -7.69 -9.75 -12.07
N ALA A 243 -8.08 -9.24 -10.90
CA ALA A 243 -7.76 -9.90 -9.63
C ALA A 243 -8.41 -11.29 -9.52
N ASP A 244 -9.66 -11.45 -9.97
CA ASP A 244 -10.36 -12.73 -10.01
C ASP A 244 -9.66 -13.73 -10.96
N ALA A 245 -9.27 -13.28 -12.16
CA ALA A 245 -8.50 -14.10 -13.10
C ALA A 245 -7.16 -14.56 -12.50
N ILE A 246 -6.44 -13.68 -11.79
CA ILE A 246 -5.16 -14.01 -11.13
C ILE A 246 -5.36 -15.10 -10.07
N VAL A 247 -6.42 -15.02 -9.26
CA VAL A 247 -6.65 -15.95 -8.14
C VAL A 247 -7.11 -17.32 -8.63
N ASN A 248 -7.94 -17.35 -9.68
CA ASN A 248 -8.52 -18.59 -10.21
C ASN A 248 -7.55 -19.39 -11.10
N ILE A 249 -6.45 -18.80 -11.55
CA ILE A 249 -5.45 -19.46 -12.39
C ILE A 249 -4.19 -19.74 -11.57
N PRO A 250 -3.86 -21.02 -11.26
CA PRO A 250 -2.75 -21.37 -10.37
C PRO A 250 -1.40 -20.78 -10.78
N ALA A 251 -1.08 -20.75 -12.07
CA ALA A 251 0.17 -20.19 -12.57
C ALA A 251 0.27 -18.68 -12.33
N CYS A 252 -0.84 -17.94 -12.52
CA CYS A 252 -0.92 -16.50 -12.25
C CYS A 252 -0.84 -16.23 -10.74
N ARG A 253 -1.58 -17.01 -9.94
CA ARG A 253 -1.50 -16.93 -8.48
C ARG A 253 -0.08 -17.10 -7.97
N ASN A 254 0.68 -18.07 -8.49
CA ASN A 254 2.08 -18.29 -8.09
C ASN A 254 2.97 -17.08 -8.43
N ARG A 255 2.80 -16.47 -9.61
CA ARG A 255 3.52 -15.24 -9.96
C ARG A 255 3.12 -14.05 -9.08
N ALA A 256 1.84 -13.94 -8.72
CA ALA A 256 1.40 -12.91 -7.79
C ALA A 256 2.02 -13.10 -6.39
N VAL A 257 2.03 -14.33 -5.86
CA VAL A 257 2.74 -14.69 -4.63
C VAL A 257 4.21 -14.28 -4.72
N GLU A 258 4.88 -14.67 -5.81
CA GLU A 258 6.28 -14.37 -6.06
C GLU A 258 6.55 -12.86 -6.07
N LEU A 259 5.71 -12.07 -6.75
CA LEU A 259 5.82 -10.61 -6.79
C LEU A 259 5.67 -9.99 -5.40
N PHE A 260 4.58 -10.29 -4.69
CA PHE A 260 4.34 -9.69 -3.37
C PHE A 260 5.39 -10.10 -2.33
N ASN A 261 5.84 -11.36 -2.34
CA ASN A 261 6.96 -11.81 -1.53
C ASN A 261 8.24 -11.02 -1.85
N ALA A 262 8.53 -10.83 -3.14
CA ALA A 262 9.72 -10.11 -3.56
C ALA A 262 9.67 -8.61 -3.19
N ILE A 263 8.50 -7.97 -3.24
CA ILE A 263 8.32 -6.59 -2.74
C ILE A 263 8.54 -6.55 -1.22
N ALA A 264 8.01 -7.53 -0.46
CA ALA A 264 8.22 -7.59 0.99
C ALA A 264 9.71 -7.75 1.34
N CYS A 265 10.43 -8.60 0.60
CA CYS A 265 11.88 -8.74 0.71
C CYS A 265 12.61 -7.44 0.39
N ALA A 266 12.25 -6.74 -0.70
CA ALA A 266 12.85 -5.44 -1.04
C ALA A 266 12.59 -4.36 0.03
N CYS A 267 11.40 -4.34 0.65
CA CYS A 267 11.09 -3.49 1.80
C CYS A 267 11.91 -3.83 3.06
N ALA A 268 12.36 -5.08 3.17
CA ALA A 268 13.23 -5.59 4.22
C ALA A 268 14.73 -5.55 3.86
N ASP A 269 15.09 -4.95 2.73
CA ASP A 269 16.46 -4.89 2.21
C ASP A 269 17.07 -6.27 1.89
N ILE A 270 16.27 -7.17 1.31
CA ILE A 270 16.67 -8.53 0.95
C ILE A 270 16.52 -8.71 -0.57
N GLU A 271 17.61 -9.15 -1.22
CA GLU A 271 17.63 -9.45 -2.65
C GLU A 271 16.86 -10.73 -2.97
N THR A 272 16.16 -10.71 -4.10
CA THR A 272 15.45 -11.88 -4.62
C THR A 272 15.72 -12.01 -6.11
N GLY A 273 15.31 -13.13 -6.72
CA GLY A 273 15.37 -13.27 -8.19
C GLY A 273 14.57 -12.21 -8.95
N ARG A 274 13.60 -11.54 -8.29
CA ARG A 274 12.69 -10.57 -8.91
C ARG A 274 13.02 -9.12 -8.61
N PHE A 275 13.73 -8.83 -7.53
CA PHE A 275 14.21 -7.48 -7.25
C PHE A 275 15.70 -7.53 -6.96
N VAL A 276 16.47 -6.88 -7.83
CA VAL A 276 17.93 -6.78 -7.76
C VAL A 276 18.33 -5.31 -7.65
N ARG A 277 19.33 -5.01 -6.83
CA ARG A 277 19.85 -3.64 -6.69
C ARG A 277 20.58 -3.21 -7.96
N ASP A 278 20.24 -2.03 -8.45
CA ASP A 278 21.05 -1.34 -9.46
C ASP A 278 22.26 -0.62 -8.83
N ALA A 279 23.09 0.00 -9.67
CA ALA A 279 24.28 0.73 -9.21
C ALA A 279 23.94 1.94 -8.31
N GLY A 280 22.70 2.44 -8.38
CA GLY A 280 22.19 3.52 -7.53
C GLY A 280 21.54 3.03 -6.24
N GLY A 281 21.57 1.73 -5.97
CA GLY A 281 20.96 1.12 -4.78
C GLY A 281 19.43 1.06 -4.84
N THR A 282 18.83 1.21 -6.02
CA THR A 282 17.38 1.04 -6.23
C THR A 282 17.09 -0.43 -6.53
N TRP A 283 16.04 -0.99 -5.92
CA TRP A 283 15.56 -2.34 -6.23
C TRP A 283 14.77 -2.31 -7.55
N VAL A 284 15.28 -2.97 -8.58
CA VAL A 284 14.64 -2.98 -9.90
C VAL A 284 14.00 -4.33 -10.16
N PHE A 285 12.72 -4.29 -10.56
CA PHE A 285 11.96 -5.49 -10.91
C PHE A 285 12.59 -6.23 -12.12
N ARG A 286 12.62 -7.56 -12.06
CA ARG A 286 13.08 -8.46 -13.12
C ARG A 286 12.00 -9.51 -13.42
N PRO A 287 11.17 -9.28 -14.45
CA PRO A 287 10.15 -10.25 -14.88
C PRO A 287 10.76 -11.57 -15.37
#